data_AF-A0A957ER90-F1
#
_entry.id   AF-A0A957ER90-F1
#
_cell.length_a   1.000
_cell.length_b   1.000
_cell.length_c   1.000
_cell.angle_alpha   90.00
_cell.angle_beta   90.00
_cell.angle_gamma   90.00
#
_symmetry.space_group_name_H-M   'P 1'
#
loop_
_entity.id
_entity.type
_entity.pdbx_description
1 polymer ?
#
loop_
_entity_poly.entity_id
_entity_poly.type
_entity_poly.pdbx_seq_one_letter_code
_entity_poly.pdbx_strand_id
1 'polypeptide(L)'
;MSNLTTSPAWQALVQHQQAMTAIHMRDLFAEDNGRFSRFSLHLGDDLLFDYSKNRITDETMALLLTLVEQAGLAEAIKAMFSGAKINNTEQRAVLH
;
A
#
# COMPACT_ATOMS: atom_id res chain seq x y z
N MET A 1 -19.40 10.34 -0.02
CA MET A 1 -17.98 9.96 0.16
C MET A 1 -17.94 8.47 0.47
N SER A 2 -16.92 7.73 0.01
CA SER A 2 -16.85 6.28 0.27
C SER A 2 -16.49 6.02 1.74
N ASN A 3 -16.90 4.87 2.28
CA ASN A 3 -16.51 4.42 3.63
C ASN A 3 -14.99 4.45 3.83
N LEU A 4 -14.22 4.24 2.75
CA LEU A 4 -12.77 4.35 2.76
C LEU A 4 -12.30 5.78 3.04
N THR A 5 -12.79 6.77 2.28
CA THR A 5 -12.34 8.17 2.42
C THR A 5 -12.71 8.82 3.75
N THR A 6 -13.70 8.27 4.45
CA THR A 6 -14.09 8.71 5.80
C THR A 6 -13.45 7.87 6.92
N SER A 7 -12.65 6.85 6.59
CA SER A 7 -12.04 5.99 7.60
C SER A 7 -10.93 6.73 8.38
N PRO A 8 -10.70 6.37 9.65
CA PRO A 8 -9.60 6.94 10.42
C PRO A 8 -8.22 6.73 9.75
N ALA A 9 -7.97 5.55 9.16
CA ALA A 9 -6.70 5.28 8.48
C ALA A 9 -6.50 6.17 7.24
N TRP A 10 -7.57 6.45 6.49
CA TRP A 10 -7.50 7.36 5.35
C TRP A 10 -7.20 8.79 5.79
N GLN A 11 -7.87 9.26 6.85
CA GLN A 11 -7.63 10.61 7.39
C GLN A 11 -6.21 10.75 7.92
N ALA A 12 -5.65 9.72 8.56
CA ALA A 12 -4.26 9.70 8.99
C ALA A 12 -3.28 9.80 7.80
N LEU A 13 -3.55 9.09 6.69
CA LEU A 13 -2.76 9.22 5.46
C LEU A 13 -2.87 10.62 4.83
N VAL A 14 -4.06 11.23 4.84
CA VAL A 14 -4.25 12.61 4.36
C VAL A 14 -3.43 13.59 5.19
N GLN A 15 -3.43 13.43 6.52
CA GLN A 15 -2.61 14.25 7.41
C GLN A 15 -1.11 14.03 7.15
N HIS A 16 -0.66 12.78 7.03
CA HIS A 16 0.73 12.46 6.71
C HIS A 16 1.17 13.02 5.36
N GLN A 17 0.29 12.96 4.36
CA GLN A 17 0.54 13.50 3.03
C GLN A 17 0.85 15.01 3.07
N GLN A 18 0.22 15.78 3.97
CA GLN A 18 0.52 17.20 4.14
C GLN A 18 1.97 17.41 4.56
N ALA A 19 2.47 16.63 5.52
CA ALA A 19 3.88 16.66 5.93
C ALA A 19 4.83 16.21 4.82
N MET A 20 4.46 15.14 4.10
CA MET A 20 5.25 14.63 2.98
C MET A 20 5.32 15.61 1.80
N THR A 21 4.41 16.59 1.69
CA THR A 21 4.33 17.50 0.52
C THR A 21 5.58 18.36 0.35
N ALA A 22 6.29 18.69 1.43
CA ALA A 22 7.53 19.46 1.37
C ALA A 22 8.80 18.61 1.15
N ILE A 23 8.72 17.28 1.28
CA ILE A 23 9.89 16.40 1.29
C ILE A 23 10.30 16.01 -0.13
N HIS A 24 11.55 16.26 -0.53
CA HIS A 24 12.04 15.83 -1.83
C HIS A 24 12.69 14.45 -1.79
N MET A 25 12.60 13.74 -2.91
CA MET A 25 13.19 12.40 -3.05
C MET A 25 14.70 12.39 -2.83
N ARG A 26 15.39 13.45 -3.28
CA ARG A 26 16.85 13.56 -3.13
C ARG A 26 17.24 13.61 -1.65
N ASP A 27 16.46 14.31 -0.84
CA ASP A 27 16.68 14.41 0.61
C ASP A 27 16.46 13.06 1.27
N LEU A 28 15.39 12.34 0.92
CA LEU A 28 15.13 10.99 1.42
C LEU A 28 16.27 9.99 1.13
N PHE A 29 16.94 10.11 -0.01
CA PHE A 29 18.13 9.29 -0.33
C PHE A 29 19.39 9.78 0.36
N ALA A 30 19.52 11.09 0.59
CA ALA A 30 20.66 11.66 1.32
C ALA A 30 20.63 11.31 2.82
N GLU A 31 19.43 11.20 3.39
CA GLU A 31 19.21 10.88 4.81
C GLU A 31 19.27 9.37 5.11
N ASP A 32 18.93 8.50 4.14
CA ASP A 32 18.97 7.04 4.30
C ASP A 32 19.81 6.37 3.20
N ASN A 33 21.09 6.13 3.50
CA ASN A 33 22.00 5.40 2.62
C ASN A 33 21.52 3.96 2.33
N GLY A 34 20.67 3.38 3.17
CA GLY A 34 20.09 2.03 3.02
C GLY A 34 18.75 2.03 2.28
N ARG A 35 18.27 3.18 1.80
CA ARG A 35 16.90 3.35 1.27
C ARG A 35 16.55 2.37 0.16
N PHE A 36 17.45 2.15 -0.79
CA PHE A 36 17.24 1.22 -1.90
C PHE A 36 16.94 -0.19 -1.36
N SER A 37 17.79 -0.72 -0.48
CA SER A 37 17.61 -2.05 0.10
C SER A 37 16.36 -2.14 0.97
N ARG A 38 16.00 -1.07 1.67
CA ARG A 38 14.79 -1.02 2.52
C ARG A 38 13.49 -1.05 1.72
N PHE A 39 13.46 -0.30 0.61
CA PHE A 39 12.28 -0.14 -0.24
C PHE A 39 12.46 -0.83 -1.60
N SER A 40 13.04 -2.02 -1.59
CA SER A 40 13.05 -2.93 -2.73
C SER A 40 12.77 -4.35 -2.28
N LEU A 41 12.24 -5.16 -3.19
CA LEU A 41 12.03 -6.59 -3.00
C LEU A 41 12.69 -7.34 -4.15
N HIS A 42 13.32 -8.47 -3.84
CA HIS A 42 13.73 -9.45 -4.83
C HIS A 42 12.75 -10.62 -4.77
N LEU A 43 12.16 -10.96 -5.91
CA LEU A 43 11.29 -12.11 -6.07
C LEU A 43 12.05 -13.15 -6.88
N GLY A 44 12.63 -14.12 -6.17
CA GLY A 44 13.61 -15.03 -6.74
C GLY A 44 14.85 -14.28 -7.24
N ASP A 45 15.53 -14.88 -8.21
CA ASP A 45 16.78 -14.33 -8.78
C ASP A 45 16.51 -13.36 -9.95
N ASP A 46 15.29 -13.33 -10.49
CA ASP A 46 14.99 -12.70 -11.78
C ASP A 46 14.25 -11.36 -11.68
N LEU A 47 13.55 -11.10 -10.57
CA LEU A 47 12.68 -9.92 -10.46
C LEU A 47 13.06 -9.02 -9.28
N LEU A 48 13.54 -7.83 -9.60
CA LEU A 48 13.71 -6.72 -8.66
C LEU A 48 12.50 -5.78 -8.75
N PHE A 49 11.77 -5.64 -7.64
CA PHE A 49 10.76 -4.60 -7.46
C PHE A 49 11.33 -3.46 -6.61
N ASP A 50 11.90 -2.45 -7.27
CA ASP A 50 12.41 -1.24 -6.63
C ASP A 50 11.29 -0.18 -6.52
N TYR A 51 10.85 0.09 -5.29
CA TYR A 51 9.88 1.13 -4.98
C TYR A 51 10.49 2.27 -4.13
N SER A 52 11.83 2.30 -4.00
CA SER A 52 12.57 3.29 -3.21
C SER A 52 12.49 4.70 -3.75
N LYS A 53 12.22 4.83 -5.06
CA LYS A 53 12.00 6.10 -5.77
C LYS A 53 10.54 6.58 -5.69
N ASN A 54 9.85 6.27 -4.60
CA ASN A 54 8.57 6.85 -4.23
C ASN A 54 8.73 7.76 -2.99
N ARG A 55 7.85 8.73 -2.80
CA ARG A 55 7.84 9.63 -1.63
C ARG A 55 7.20 8.91 -0.43
N ILE A 56 7.92 7.92 0.07
CA ILE A 56 7.52 7.06 1.17
C ILE A 56 8.59 7.05 2.26
N THR A 57 8.15 6.93 3.50
CA THR A 57 8.96 6.65 4.69
C THR A 57 8.44 5.39 5.36
N ASP A 58 9.12 4.93 6.41
CA ASP A 58 8.62 3.82 7.24
C ASP A 58 7.23 4.15 7.83
N GLU A 59 7.00 5.41 8.21
CA GLU A 59 5.68 5.90 8.63
C GLU A 59 4.65 5.83 7.50
N THR A 60 5.00 6.24 6.27
CA THR A 60 4.08 6.10 5.13
C THR A 60 3.66 4.64 4.93
N MET A 61 4.62 3.71 4.99
CA MET A 61 4.34 2.29 4.81
C MET A 61 3.46 1.74 5.93
N ALA A 62 3.73 2.10 7.19
CA ALA A 62 2.89 1.71 8.31
C ALA A 62 1.44 2.19 8.15
N LEU A 63 1.23 3.46 7.78
CA LEU A 63 -0.10 4.04 7.57
C LEU A 63 -0.85 3.39 6.39
N LEU A 64 -0.14 3.07 5.30
CA LEU A 64 -0.72 2.35 4.16
C LEU A 64 -1.15 0.93 4.57
N LEU A 65 -0.35 0.23 5.36
CA LEU A 65 -0.71 -1.10 5.87
C LEU A 65 -1.92 -1.05 6.81
N THR A 66 -2.02 -0.03 7.68
CA THR A 66 -3.22 0.18 8.50
C THR A 66 -4.48 0.44 7.65
N LEU A 67 -4.35 1.18 6.54
CA LEU A 67 -5.47 1.38 5.61
C LEU A 67 -5.89 0.06 4.96
N VAL A 68 -4.92 -0.76 4.55
CA VAL A 68 -5.16 -2.07 3.95
C VAL A 68 -5.90 -3.01 4.92
N GLU A 69 -5.51 -3.01 6.19
CA GLU A 69 -6.21 -3.76 7.25
C GLU A 69 -7.66 -3.26 7.43
N GLN A 70 -7.87 -1.95 7.57
CA GLN A 70 -9.22 -1.39 7.71
C GLN A 70 -10.10 -1.62 6.47
N ALA A 71 -9.50 -1.73 5.29
CA ALA A 71 -10.22 -1.99 4.04
C ALA A 71 -10.61 -3.48 3.88
N GLY A 72 -10.13 -4.38 4.75
CA GLY A 72 -10.44 -5.81 4.69
C GLY A 72 -9.82 -6.51 3.46
N LEU A 73 -8.62 -6.08 3.03
CA LEU A 73 -7.98 -6.64 1.84
C LEU A 73 -7.67 -8.13 2.01
N ALA A 74 -7.24 -8.56 3.19
CA ALA A 74 -6.91 -9.96 3.46
C ALA A 74 -8.15 -10.87 3.29
N GLU A 75 -9.29 -10.43 3.78
CA GLU A 75 -10.58 -11.11 3.63
C GLU A 75 -11.02 -11.14 2.17
N ALA A 76 -10.85 -10.03 1.44
CA ALA A 76 -11.18 -9.95 0.02
C ALA A 76 -10.31 -10.90 -0.82
N ILE A 77 -9.01 -10.97 -0.55
CA ILE A 77 -8.08 -11.91 -1.18
C ILE A 77 -8.54 -13.34 -0.87
N LYS A 78 -8.79 -13.67 0.41
CA LYS A 78 -9.26 -15.01 0.79
C LYS A 78 -10.56 -15.40 0.08
N ALA A 79 -11.52 -14.47 -0.02
CA ALA A 79 -12.79 -14.70 -0.70
C ALA A 79 -12.60 -14.98 -2.20
N MET A 80 -11.66 -14.28 -2.85
CA MET A 80 -11.29 -14.55 -4.24
C MET A 80 -10.77 -15.99 -4.38
N PHE A 81 -9.74 -16.35 -3.60
CA PHE A 81 -9.11 -17.67 -3.68
C PHE A 81 -10.04 -18.82 -3.25
N SER A 82 -11.04 -18.58 -2.39
CA SER A 82 -12.02 -19.59 -2.02
C SER A 82 -13.14 -19.78 -3.06
N GLY A 83 -13.15 -19.02 -4.15
CA GLY A 83 -14.21 -19.06 -5.15
C GLY A 83 -15.53 -18.42 -4.69
N ALA A 84 -15.49 -17.53 -3.70
CA ALA A 84 -16.68 -16.77 -3.32
C ALA A 84 -17.13 -15.88 -4.49
N LYS A 85 -18.42 -15.58 -4.56
CA LYS A 85 -19.03 -14.78 -5.64
C LYS A 85 -18.76 -13.28 -5.46
N ILE A 86 -17.50 -12.86 -5.54
CA ILE A 86 -17.07 -11.48 -5.29
C ILE A 86 -17.34 -10.54 -6.47
N ASN A 87 -17.64 -11.05 -7.68
CA ASN A 87 -18.23 -10.24 -8.74
C ASN A 87 -19.69 -9.95 -8.37
N ASN A 88 -19.89 -8.85 -7.63
CA ASN A 88 -21.18 -8.52 -7.03
C ASN A 88 -22.26 -8.17 -8.04
N THR A 89 -21.91 -7.73 -9.26
CA THR A 89 -22.88 -7.37 -10.29
C THR A 89 -23.42 -8.58 -11.05
N GLU A 90 -22.58 -9.59 -11.28
CA GLU A 90 -22.98 -10.80 -12.01
C GLU A 90 -23.17 -12.04 -11.10
N GLN A 91 -22.87 -11.90 -9.82
CA GLN A 91 -22.95 -12.97 -8.81
C GLN A 91 -22.10 -14.20 -9.19
N ARG A 92 -20.84 -13.93 -9.58
CA ARG A 92 -19.88 -14.95 -10.06
C ARG A 92 -18.60 -14.96 -9.24
N ALA A 93 -17.98 -16.14 -9.17
CA ALA A 93 -16.62 -16.29 -8.65
C ALA A 93 -15.61 -15.66 -9.61
N VAL A 94 -14.44 -15.27 -9.09
CA VAL A 94 -13.31 -14.74 -9.87
C VAL A 94 -12.10 -15.62 -9.59
N LEU A 95 -11.79 -16.53 -10.52
CA LEU A 95 -10.75 -17.58 -10.38
C LEU A 95 -9.92 -17.64 -11.68
N HIS A 96 -9.11 -16.61 -11.91
CA HIS A 96 -8.12 -16.59 -13.00
C HIS A 96 -6.83 -17.33 -12.62
#